data_AF-A0A3N2QV74-F1
#
_entry.id   AF-A0A3N2QV74-F1
#
_cell.length_a   1.000
_cell.length_b   1.000
_cell.length_c   1.000
_cell.angle_alpha   90.00
_cell.angle_beta   90.00
_cell.angle_gamma   90.00
#
_symmetry.space_group_name_H-M   'P 1'
#
loop_
_entity.id
_entity.type
_entity.pdbx_description
1 polymer ?
#
loop_
_entity_poly.entity_id
_entity_poly.type
_entity_poly.pdbx_seq_one_letter_code
_entity_poly.pdbx_strand_id
1 'polypeptide(L)'
;MAHRDDDPPLHKSAQRMRWFIGAFEDQIARTSRETGTRYRVDQICLAEVFADWLKAFRAQKPANSADNPSYVGFAAGLMLKTLIRKKPVTVEALPEDADRSNPAYFWPEGYLYVAFCLNVRGLVIATDYHGEQHPGAELSDLRTWWTFRENTERDAGLAIAFLDLFAGEEPEWTMPEIFRSGRMRQVVGRFYTPEIGDPDGR
;
A
#
# COMPACT_ATOMS: atom_id res chain seq x y z
N MET A 1 17.25 10.14 -0.95
CA MET A 1 17.90 10.53 0.31
C MET A 1 18.79 9.36 0.72
N ALA A 2 20.11 9.55 0.84
CA ALA A 2 21.04 8.46 1.13
C ALA A 2 20.98 8.10 2.62
N HIS A 3 20.68 6.83 2.92
CA HIS A 3 20.65 6.27 4.27
C HIS A 3 22.09 5.99 4.73
N ARG A 4 22.49 6.43 5.92
CA ARG A 4 23.79 6.06 6.52
C ARG A 4 23.63 4.82 7.39
N ASP A 5 24.70 4.03 7.56
CA ASP A 5 24.69 2.77 8.30
C ASP A 5 24.32 2.89 9.80
N ASP A 6 24.43 4.10 10.39
CA ASP A 6 24.07 4.36 11.81
C ASP A 6 22.61 4.82 12.01
N ASP A 7 21.85 5.03 10.94
CA ASP A 7 20.45 5.45 11.06
C ASP A 7 19.58 4.25 11.48
N PRO A 8 18.55 4.46 12.34
CA PRO A 8 17.65 3.39 12.73
C PRO A 8 16.95 2.81 11.48
N PRO A 9 16.65 1.49 11.46
CA PRO A 9 15.97 0.85 10.35
C PRO A 9 14.75 1.64 9.88
N LEU A 10 14.54 1.69 8.58
CA LEU A 10 13.55 2.58 7.99
C LEU A 10 12.13 2.30 8.48
N HIS A 11 11.78 1.03 8.69
CA HIS A 11 10.49 0.66 9.27
C HIS A 11 10.27 1.25 10.68
N LYS A 12 11.33 1.49 11.47
CA LYS A 12 11.25 2.17 12.77
C LYS A 12 11.11 3.67 12.60
N SER A 13 11.78 4.26 11.60
CA SER A 13 11.62 5.67 11.24
C SER A 13 10.20 5.95 10.76
N ALA A 14 9.61 5.07 9.94
CA ALA A 14 8.24 5.15 9.47
C ALA A 14 7.18 5.15 10.58
N GLN A 15 7.51 4.59 11.75
CA GLN A 15 6.67 4.62 12.95
C GLN A 15 6.82 5.91 13.77
N ARG A 16 7.49 6.95 13.24
CA ARG A 16 7.61 8.27 13.88
C ARG A 16 6.77 9.28 13.12
N MET A 17 5.86 9.97 13.83
CA MET A 17 4.94 10.96 13.25
C MET A 17 5.64 11.98 12.35
N ARG A 18 6.75 12.58 12.84
CA ARG A 18 7.50 13.58 12.08
C ARG A 18 8.04 13.05 10.75
N TRP A 19 8.51 11.81 10.75
CA TRP A 19 8.99 11.17 9.52
C TRP A 19 7.82 10.90 8.58
N PHE A 20 6.70 10.39 9.09
CA PHE A 20 5.51 10.11 8.29
C PHE A 20 4.96 11.35 7.60
N ILE A 21 4.79 12.46 8.35
CA ILE A 21 4.30 13.73 7.79
C ILE A 21 5.24 14.21 6.68
N GLY A 22 6.56 14.27 6.95
CA GLY A 22 7.53 14.71 5.95
C GLY A 22 7.55 13.82 4.70
N ALA A 23 7.49 12.50 4.86
CA ALA A 23 7.45 11.56 3.74
C ALA A 23 6.15 11.71 2.90
N PHE A 24 5.04 12.02 3.55
CA PHE A 24 3.75 12.23 2.88
C PHE A 24 3.72 13.56 2.13
N GLU A 25 4.23 14.63 2.72
CA GLU A 25 4.38 15.95 2.07
C GLU A 25 5.33 15.86 0.86
N ASP A 26 6.43 15.13 0.98
CA ASP A 26 7.34 14.85 -0.13
C ASP A 26 6.64 14.08 -1.26
N GLN A 27 5.78 13.12 -0.90
CA GLN A 27 4.99 12.38 -1.88
C GLN A 27 4.00 13.29 -2.61
N ILE A 28 3.29 14.16 -1.89
CA ILE A 28 2.40 15.15 -2.51
C ILE A 28 3.19 16.02 -3.48
N ALA A 29 4.33 16.56 -3.06
CA ALA A 29 5.15 17.42 -3.91
C ALA A 29 5.64 16.69 -5.18
N ARG A 30 6.01 15.40 -5.07
CA ARG A 30 6.37 14.57 -6.25
C ARG A 30 5.18 14.37 -7.17
N THR A 31 4.06 13.87 -6.66
CA THR A 31 2.85 13.58 -7.45
C THR A 31 2.29 14.86 -8.09
N SER A 32 2.30 15.99 -7.40
CA SER A 32 1.92 17.29 -7.97
C SER A 32 2.84 17.73 -9.11
N ARG A 33 4.16 17.51 -9.01
CA ARG A 33 5.08 17.83 -10.12
C ARG A 33 4.88 16.92 -11.33
N GLU A 34 4.60 15.65 -11.10
CA GLU A 34 4.43 14.64 -12.16
C GLU A 34 3.09 14.79 -12.89
N THR A 35 2.04 15.20 -12.17
CA THR A 35 0.67 15.23 -12.69
C THR A 35 0.12 16.65 -12.91
N GLY A 36 0.76 17.68 -12.38
CA GLY A 36 0.18 19.03 -12.34
C GLY A 36 -1.03 19.18 -11.40
N THR A 37 -1.42 18.14 -10.66
CA THR A 37 -2.54 18.18 -9.71
C THR A 37 -2.18 19.00 -8.48
N ARG A 38 -3.06 19.93 -8.07
CA ARG A 38 -2.95 20.64 -6.80
C ARG A 38 -3.79 19.99 -5.72
N TYR A 39 -3.16 19.73 -4.58
CA TYR A 39 -3.77 19.11 -3.41
C TYR A 39 -3.77 20.07 -2.22
N ARG A 40 -4.80 19.97 -1.40
CA ARG A 40 -4.86 20.54 -0.05
C ARG A 40 -4.84 19.43 0.98
N VAL A 41 -4.06 19.62 2.03
CA VAL A 41 -3.90 18.66 3.14
C VAL A 41 -4.56 19.20 4.40
N ASP A 42 -5.37 18.38 5.04
CA ASP A 42 -5.79 18.57 6.42
C ASP A 42 -4.76 17.91 7.35
N GLN A 43 -3.93 18.74 7.97
CA GLN A 43 -2.83 18.28 8.83
C GLN A 43 -3.32 17.60 10.12
N ILE A 44 -4.50 17.99 10.62
CA ILE A 44 -5.09 17.37 11.81
C ILE A 44 -5.59 15.96 11.43
N CYS A 45 -6.32 15.85 10.33
CA CYS A 45 -6.78 14.57 9.81
C CYS A 45 -5.61 13.63 9.46
N LEU A 46 -4.51 14.16 8.89
CA LEU A 46 -3.31 13.39 8.58
C LEU A 46 -2.63 12.83 9.86
N ALA A 47 -2.60 13.61 10.94
CA ALA A 47 -2.11 13.13 12.23
C ALA A 47 -3.00 12.03 12.82
N GLU A 48 -4.33 12.14 12.67
CA GLU A 48 -5.26 11.07 13.07
C GLU A 48 -5.05 9.79 12.26
N VAL A 49 -4.83 9.90 10.95
CA VAL A 49 -4.49 8.76 10.09
C VAL A 49 -3.30 8.00 10.63
N PHE A 50 -2.22 8.72 10.97
CA PHE A 50 -1.03 8.09 11.53
C PHE A 50 -1.31 7.40 12.87
N ALA A 51 -2.05 8.05 13.77
CA ALA A 51 -2.37 7.49 15.07
C ALA A 51 -3.21 6.20 14.96
N ASP A 52 -4.23 6.21 14.11
CA ASP A 52 -5.09 5.06 13.82
C ASP A 52 -4.28 3.90 13.21
N TRP A 53 -3.44 4.21 12.23
CA TRP A 53 -2.56 3.23 11.60
C TRP A 53 -1.59 2.62 12.61
N LEU A 54 -0.90 3.44 13.42
CA LEU A 54 0.10 2.96 14.38
C LEU A 54 -0.53 2.04 15.44
N LYS A 55 -1.77 2.32 15.84
CA LYS A 55 -2.54 1.45 16.73
C LYS A 55 -2.80 0.09 16.08
N ALA A 56 -3.28 0.06 14.83
CA ALA A 56 -3.56 -1.18 14.10
C ALA A 56 -2.28 -1.98 13.80
N PHE A 57 -1.19 -1.29 13.43
CA PHE A 57 0.14 -1.87 13.24
C PHE A 57 0.64 -2.58 14.50
N ARG A 58 0.52 -1.94 15.67
CA ARG A 58 0.98 -2.55 16.93
C ARG A 58 0.14 -3.75 17.34
N ALA A 59 -1.17 -3.71 17.07
CA ALA A 59 -2.09 -4.78 17.43
C ALA A 59 -1.83 -6.09 16.69
N GLN A 60 -1.26 -6.04 15.48
CA GLN A 60 -1.04 -7.21 14.63
C GLN A 60 0.44 -7.50 14.34
N LYS A 61 1.35 -6.81 15.04
CA LYS A 61 2.79 -7.01 14.86
C LYS A 61 3.14 -8.48 15.18
N PRO A 62 3.86 -9.18 14.29
CA PRO A 62 4.22 -10.57 14.54
C PRO A 62 5.12 -10.69 15.77
N ALA A 63 4.92 -11.75 16.56
CA ALA A 63 5.78 -12.08 17.69
C ALA A 63 7.16 -12.55 17.24
N ASN A 64 7.25 -13.20 16.06
CA ASN A 64 8.50 -13.67 15.48
C ASN A 64 9.03 -12.65 14.46
N SER A 65 10.28 -12.20 14.66
CA SER A 65 10.94 -11.24 13.77
C SER A 65 11.18 -11.78 12.36
N ALA A 66 11.20 -13.10 12.16
CA ALA A 66 11.31 -13.72 10.85
C ALA A 66 10.10 -13.42 9.93
N ASP A 67 8.94 -13.08 10.51
CA ASP A 67 7.74 -12.74 9.75
C ASP A 67 7.65 -11.22 9.43
N ASN A 68 8.63 -10.41 9.90
CA ASN A 68 8.66 -8.97 9.67
C ASN A 68 8.67 -8.56 8.18
N PRO A 69 9.43 -9.22 7.28
CA PRO A 69 9.42 -8.84 5.85
C PRO A 69 8.00 -8.95 5.25
N SER A 70 7.30 -10.06 5.49
CA SER A 70 5.92 -10.25 5.04
C SER A 70 4.94 -9.29 5.72
N TYR A 71 5.25 -8.82 6.93
CA TYR A 71 4.43 -7.85 7.64
C TYR A 71 4.49 -6.44 7.03
N VAL A 72 5.56 -6.09 6.28
CA VAL A 72 5.70 -4.76 5.67
C VAL A 72 4.57 -4.47 4.69
N GLY A 73 4.22 -5.43 3.82
CA GLY A 73 3.12 -5.26 2.85
C GLY A 73 1.79 -5.05 3.55
N PHE A 74 1.48 -5.90 4.53
CA PHE A 74 0.27 -5.77 5.34
C PHE A 74 0.21 -4.43 6.10
N ALA A 75 1.32 -3.98 6.69
CA ALA A 75 1.42 -2.70 7.37
C ALA A 75 1.17 -1.50 6.43
N ALA A 76 1.66 -1.56 5.18
CA ALA A 76 1.37 -0.57 4.16
C ALA A 76 -0.12 -0.60 3.75
N GLY A 77 -0.73 -1.79 3.70
CA GLY A 77 -2.16 -1.96 3.46
C GLY A 77 -3.01 -1.31 4.55
N LEU A 78 -2.64 -1.49 5.83
CA LEU A 78 -3.30 -0.82 6.96
C LEU A 78 -3.22 0.72 6.83
N MET A 79 -2.12 1.24 6.29
CA MET A 79 -1.98 2.69 6.05
C MET A 79 -2.94 3.13 4.96
N LEU A 80 -2.98 2.43 3.84
CA LEU A 80 -3.89 2.74 2.73
C LEU A 80 -5.35 2.71 3.17
N LYS A 81 -5.77 1.65 3.89
CA LYS A 81 -7.10 1.57 4.51
C LYS A 81 -7.43 2.83 5.31
N THR A 82 -6.50 3.28 6.14
CA THR A 82 -6.71 4.43 7.02
C THR A 82 -6.82 5.73 6.23
N LEU A 83 -5.96 5.94 5.23
CA LEU A 83 -6.00 7.07 4.31
C LEU A 83 -7.33 7.13 3.53
N ILE A 84 -7.79 5.99 2.99
CA ILE A 84 -9.05 5.91 2.23
C ILE A 84 -10.26 6.20 3.14
N ARG A 85 -10.23 5.74 4.38
CA ARG A 85 -11.30 5.98 5.36
C ARG A 85 -11.38 7.45 5.78
N LYS A 86 -10.24 8.07 6.07
CA LYS A 86 -10.17 9.41 6.68
C LYS A 86 -10.07 10.54 5.66
N LYS A 87 -9.55 10.26 4.46
CA LYS A 87 -9.42 11.18 3.32
C LYS A 87 -8.78 12.53 3.73
N PRO A 88 -7.52 12.54 4.23
CA PRO A 88 -6.87 13.77 4.71
C PRO A 88 -6.49 14.76 3.60
N VAL A 89 -6.63 14.37 2.33
CA VAL A 89 -6.29 15.20 1.17
C VAL A 89 -7.53 15.45 0.32
N THR A 90 -7.61 16.64 -0.28
CA THR A 90 -8.60 17.02 -1.28
C THR A 90 -7.90 17.61 -2.50
N VAL A 91 -8.36 17.27 -3.71
CA VAL A 91 -7.90 17.92 -4.94
C VAL A 91 -8.53 19.31 -5.07
N GLU A 92 -7.70 20.32 -5.28
CA GLU A 92 -8.15 21.69 -5.53
C GLU A 92 -8.23 22.02 -7.01
N ALA A 93 -7.32 21.46 -7.82
CA ALA A 93 -7.30 21.67 -9.26
C ALA A 93 -6.59 20.52 -9.97
N LEU A 94 -7.05 20.26 -11.19
CA LEU A 94 -6.41 19.36 -12.16
C LEU A 94 -5.90 20.17 -13.35
N PRO A 95 -4.90 19.69 -14.10
CA PRO A 95 -4.52 20.31 -15.35
C PRO A 95 -5.69 20.25 -16.35
N GLU A 96 -5.76 21.22 -17.27
CA GLU A 96 -6.87 21.34 -18.22
C GLU A 96 -6.95 20.15 -19.20
N ASP A 97 -5.80 19.56 -19.52
CA ASP A 97 -5.62 18.42 -20.42
C ASP A 97 -5.51 17.07 -19.68
N ALA A 98 -6.00 16.99 -18.44
CA ALA A 98 -5.96 15.77 -17.63
C ALA A 98 -6.67 14.58 -18.31
N ASP A 99 -5.87 13.60 -18.75
CA ASP A 99 -6.38 12.36 -19.34
C ASP A 99 -7.05 11.46 -18.29
N ARG A 100 -8.38 11.42 -18.27
CA ARG A 100 -9.15 10.61 -17.33
C ARG A 100 -9.03 9.09 -17.55
N SER A 101 -8.33 8.65 -18.61
CA SER A 101 -7.96 7.25 -18.76
C SER A 101 -6.79 6.84 -17.86
N ASN A 102 -6.01 7.81 -17.38
CA ASN A 102 -4.93 7.59 -16.42
C ASN A 102 -5.47 7.60 -14.98
N PRO A 103 -5.15 6.57 -14.16
CA PRO A 103 -5.53 6.52 -12.74
C PRO A 103 -5.23 7.78 -11.93
N ALA A 104 -4.11 8.44 -12.21
CA ALA A 104 -3.68 9.67 -11.53
C ALA A 104 -4.64 10.83 -11.71
N TYR A 105 -5.39 10.86 -12.81
CA TYR A 105 -6.41 11.88 -13.09
C TYR A 105 -7.83 11.36 -12.88
N PHE A 106 -8.05 10.05 -12.96
CA PHE A 106 -9.33 9.42 -12.66
C PHE A 106 -9.72 9.58 -11.18
N TRP A 107 -8.80 9.26 -10.27
CA TRP A 107 -8.99 9.42 -8.82
C TRP A 107 -7.70 9.90 -8.15
N PRO A 108 -7.39 11.20 -8.22
CA PRO A 108 -6.07 11.71 -7.84
C PRO A 108 -5.73 11.53 -6.36
N GLU A 109 -6.70 11.61 -5.45
CA GLU A 109 -6.47 11.34 -4.03
C GLU A 109 -6.15 9.87 -3.79
N GLY A 110 -6.92 8.95 -4.39
CA GLY A 110 -6.66 7.51 -4.29
C GLY A 110 -5.30 7.14 -4.88
N TYR A 111 -4.95 7.74 -6.02
CA TYR A 111 -3.65 7.56 -6.66
C TYR A 111 -2.50 7.99 -5.75
N LEU A 112 -2.60 9.19 -5.16
CA LEU A 112 -1.63 9.70 -4.20
C LEU A 112 -1.43 8.72 -3.02
N TYR A 113 -2.52 8.19 -2.46
CA TYR A 113 -2.44 7.28 -1.32
C TYR A 113 -1.79 5.95 -1.67
N VAL A 114 -2.13 5.36 -2.83
CA VAL A 114 -1.51 4.11 -3.31
C VAL A 114 -0.02 4.34 -3.61
N ALA A 115 0.32 5.41 -4.32
CA ALA A 115 1.71 5.75 -4.63
C ALA A 115 2.54 5.95 -3.35
N PHE A 116 2.00 6.65 -2.36
CA PHE A 116 2.64 6.79 -1.04
C PHE A 116 2.92 5.43 -0.40
N CYS A 117 1.90 4.57 -0.28
CA CYS A 117 2.03 3.29 0.39
C CYS A 117 2.99 2.35 -0.34
N LEU A 118 2.94 2.28 -1.67
CA LEU A 118 3.86 1.46 -2.47
C LEU A 118 5.31 1.97 -2.38
N ASN A 119 5.53 3.28 -2.35
CA ASN A 119 6.86 3.86 -2.22
C ASN A 119 7.47 3.58 -0.85
N VAL A 120 6.71 3.76 0.23
CA VAL A 120 7.18 3.45 1.58
C VAL A 120 7.43 1.95 1.73
N ARG A 121 6.51 1.10 1.24
CA ARG A 121 6.66 -0.36 1.23
C ARG A 121 7.94 -0.79 0.52
N GLY A 122 8.13 -0.36 -0.73
CA GLY A 122 9.30 -0.69 -1.54
C GLY A 122 10.60 -0.22 -0.90
N LEU A 123 10.61 1.01 -0.34
CA LEU A 123 11.80 1.55 0.32
C LEU A 123 12.18 0.75 1.57
N VAL A 124 11.21 0.34 2.38
CA VAL A 124 11.46 -0.52 3.57
C VAL A 124 11.94 -1.90 3.16
N ILE A 125 11.32 -2.52 2.15
CA ILE A 125 11.73 -3.84 1.64
C ILE A 125 13.18 -3.81 1.13
N ALA A 126 13.53 -2.80 0.32
CA ALA A 126 14.87 -2.68 -0.25
C ALA A 126 15.93 -2.38 0.83
N THR A 127 15.62 -1.46 1.75
CA THR A 127 16.60 -0.97 2.74
C THR A 127 16.80 -1.95 3.88
N ASP A 128 15.70 -2.42 4.49
CA ASP A 128 15.77 -3.17 5.75
C ASP A 128 15.85 -4.69 5.55
N TYR A 129 15.45 -5.18 4.38
CA TYR A 129 15.32 -6.62 4.10
C TYR A 129 15.98 -7.07 2.80
N HIS A 130 16.63 -6.18 2.05
CA HIS A 130 17.32 -6.47 0.79
C HIS A 130 16.44 -7.21 -0.23
N GLY A 131 15.12 -6.93 -0.21
CA GLY A 131 14.18 -7.46 -1.18
C GLY A 131 13.88 -6.47 -2.29
N GLU A 132 13.02 -6.87 -3.21
CA GLU A 132 12.54 -6.03 -4.31
C GLU A 132 11.01 -6.03 -4.36
N GLN A 133 10.43 -4.93 -4.83
CA GLN A 133 9.00 -4.80 -5.12
C GLN A 133 8.84 -4.67 -6.63
N HIS A 134 7.90 -5.42 -7.20
CA HIS A 134 7.59 -5.42 -8.62
C HIS A 134 6.12 -5.05 -8.81
N PRO A 135 5.77 -3.76 -8.99
CA PRO A 135 4.39 -3.35 -9.18
C PRO A 135 3.68 -4.14 -10.29
N GLY A 136 2.44 -4.54 -10.04
CA GLY A 136 1.61 -5.27 -10.99
C GLY A 136 1.15 -4.38 -12.16
N ALA A 137 0.77 -5.01 -13.27
CA ALA A 137 0.21 -4.31 -14.43
C ALA A 137 -1.09 -3.56 -14.07
N GLU A 138 -1.81 -4.07 -13.07
CA GLU A 138 -3.04 -3.56 -12.48
C GLU A 138 -2.89 -2.13 -11.94
N LEU A 139 -1.67 -1.72 -11.56
CA LEU A 139 -1.41 -0.34 -11.14
C LEU A 139 -1.71 0.67 -12.27
N SER A 140 -1.61 0.25 -13.53
CA SER A 140 -1.91 1.07 -14.72
C SER A 140 -3.29 0.80 -15.33
N ASP A 141 -4.03 -0.20 -14.87
CA ASP A 141 -5.32 -0.60 -15.43
C ASP A 141 -6.49 0.20 -14.81
N LEU A 142 -7.06 1.12 -15.59
CA LEU A 142 -8.18 1.94 -15.16
C LEU A 142 -9.39 1.12 -14.67
N ARG A 143 -9.64 -0.07 -15.24
CA ARG A 143 -10.76 -0.91 -14.80
C ARG A 143 -10.55 -1.39 -13.37
N THR A 144 -9.34 -1.82 -13.02
CA THR A 144 -8.97 -2.17 -11.65
C THR A 144 -9.17 -0.99 -10.70
N TRP A 145 -8.80 0.23 -11.12
CA TRP A 145 -8.99 1.44 -10.31
C TRP A 145 -10.46 1.78 -10.05
N TRP A 146 -11.35 1.55 -11.02
CA TRP A 146 -12.79 1.65 -10.81
C TRP A 146 -13.26 0.68 -9.73
N THR A 147 -12.87 -0.60 -9.84
CA THR A 147 -13.24 -1.63 -8.87
C THR A 147 -12.67 -1.31 -7.48
N PHE A 148 -11.42 -0.87 -7.40
CA PHE A 148 -10.78 -0.44 -6.16
C PHE A 148 -11.56 0.69 -5.48
N ARG A 149 -11.88 1.76 -6.22
CA ARG A 149 -12.64 2.88 -5.70
C ARG A 149 -14.02 2.46 -5.18
N GLU A 150 -14.78 1.73 -6.00
CA GLU A 150 -16.14 1.31 -5.64
C GLU A 150 -16.15 0.43 -4.39
N ASN A 151 -15.24 -0.56 -4.32
CA ASN A 151 -15.20 -1.50 -3.22
C ASN A 151 -14.72 -0.83 -1.94
N THR A 152 -13.74 0.06 -2.01
CA THR A 152 -13.21 0.73 -0.81
C THR A 152 -14.07 1.87 -0.30
N GLU A 153 -14.95 2.43 -1.13
CA GLU A 153 -16.05 3.30 -0.67
C GLU A 153 -17.05 2.54 0.21
N ARG A 154 -17.27 1.23 -0.04
CA ARG A 154 -18.14 0.37 0.77
C ARG A 154 -17.41 -0.23 1.97
N ASP A 155 -16.21 -0.74 1.76
CA ASP A 155 -15.37 -1.36 2.78
C ASP A 155 -13.89 -0.99 2.58
N ALA A 156 -13.41 -0.04 3.39
CA ALA A 156 -12.01 0.39 3.36
C ALA A 156 -11.02 -0.75 3.69
N GLY A 157 -11.46 -1.83 4.34
CA GLY A 157 -10.64 -3.02 4.62
C GLY A 157 -10.08 -3.68 3.36
N LEU A 158 -10.84 -3.63 2.26
CA LEU A 158 -10.42 -4.19 0.96
C LEU A 158 -9.21 -3.47 0.37
N ALA A 159 -8.88 -2.26 0.83
CA ALA A 159 -7.69 -1.54 0.40
C ALA A 159 -6.39 -2.32 0.65
N ILE A 160 -6.36 -3.20 1.65
CA ILE A 160 -5.19 -4.03 1.95
C ILE A 160 -4.96 -5.04 0.81
N ALA A 161 -6.00 -5.74 0.37
CA ALA A 161 -5.93 -6.69 -0.74
C ALA A 161 -5.61 -5.98 -2.07
N PHE A 162 -6.22 -4.82 -2.34
CA PHE A 162 -5.87 -4.04 -3.52
C PHE A 162 -4.41 -3.56 -3.52
N LEU A 163 -3.83 -3.25 -2.36
CA LEU A 163 -2.41 -2.89 -2.29
C LEU A 163 -1.50 -4.08 -2.62
N ASP A 164 -1.83 -5.30 -2.15
CA ASP A 164 -1.14 -6.54 -2.54
C ASP A 164 -1.20 -6.69 -4.08
N LEU A 165 -2.39 -6.52 -4.68
CA LEU A 165 -2.58 -6.58 -6.14
C LEU A 165 -1.72 -5.55 -6.89
N PHE A 166 -1.76 -4.27 -6.48
CA PHE A 166 -0.95 -3.22 -7.08
C PHE A 166 0.56 -3.43 -6.88
N ALA A 167 0.96 -4.13 -5.82
CA ALA A 167 2.34 -4.52 -5.57
C ALA A 167 2.78 -5.76 -6.37
N GLY A 168 1.90 -6.33 -7.21
CA GLY A 168 2.18 -7.52 -8.02
C GLY A 168 2.07 -8.84 -7.24
N GLU A 169 1.37 -8.84 -6.10
CA GLU A 169 1.23 -9.99 -5.21
C GLU A 169 -0.18 -10.58 -5.24
N GLU A 170 -0.31 -11.84 -4.83
CA GLU A 170 -1.59 -12.51 -4.70
C GLU A 170 -2.40 -11.94 -3.50
N PRO A 171 -3.58 -11.34 -3.73
CA PRO A 171 -4.34 -10.71 -2.66
C PRO A 171 -5.13 -11.69 -1.79
N GLU A 172 -5.30 -11.37 -0.51
CA GLU A 172 -6.25 -12.06 0.38
C GLU A 172 -7.57 -11.28 0.46
N TRP A 173 -8.55 -11.67 -0.36
CA TRP A 173 -9.85 -10.98 -0.45
C TRP A 173 -10.82 -11.29 0.69
N THR A 174 -10.66 -12.43 1.39
CA THR A 174 -11.66 -12.91 2.35
C THR A 174 -11.50 -12.26 3.72
N MET A 175 -10.26 -12.18 4.20
CA MET A 175 -9.92 -11.58 5.50
C MET A 175 -8.73 -10.64 5.38
N PRO A 176 -8.84 -9.57 4.56
CA PRO A 176 -7.72 -8.67 4.27
C PRO A 176 -7.19 -7.98 5.52
N GLU A 177 -7.99 -7.85 6.56
CA GLU A 177 -7.62 -7.15 7.81
C GLU A 177 -6.86 -8.01 8.82
N ILE A 178 -6.64 -9.30 8.54
CA ILE A 178 -5.95 -10.21 9.46
C ILE A 178 -4.58 -10.56 8.87
N PHE A 179 -3.52 -10.21 9.58
CA PHE A 179 -2.18 -10.59 9.16
C PHE A 179 -2.01 -12.11 9.21
N ARG A 180 -1.56 -12.69 8.10
CA ARG A 180 -1.17 -14.09 7.99
C ARG A 180 0.31 -14.16 7.62
N SER A 181 1.10 -14.87 8.42
CA SER A 181 2.53 -15.03 8.17
C SER A 181 2.78 -15.66 6.78
N GLY A 182 3.87 -15.27 6.11
CA GLY A 182 4.25 -15.82 4.80
C GLY A 182 4.43 -17.34 4.81
N ARG A 183 4.83 -17.91 5.94
CA ARG A 183 4.90 -19.37 6.16
C ARG A 183 3.52 -20.05 6.05
N MET A 184 2.47 -19.42 6.56
CA MET A 184 1.10 -19.95 6.41
C MET A 184 0.61 -19.84 4.95
N ARG A 185 0.95 -18.77 4.22
CA ARG A 185 0.62 -18.66 2.78
C ARG A 185 1.28 -19.78 1.95
N GLN A 186 2.55 -20.11 2.20
CA GLN A 186 3.23 -21.22 1.52
C GLN A 186 2.65 -22.60 1.86
N VAL A 187 2.26 -22.82 3.12
CA VAL A 187 1.66 -24.09 3.55
C VAL A 187 0.29 -24.29 2.88
N VAL A 188 -0.55 -23.25 2.81
CA VAL A 188 -1.85 -23.33 2.13
C VAL A 188 -1.68 -23.56 0.61
N GLY A 189 -0.71 -22.89 -0.03
CA GLY A 189 -0.41 -23.11 -1.46
C GLY A 189 0.00 -24.54 -1.80
N ARG A 190 0.67 -25.25 -0.89
CA ARG A 190 1.01 -26.68 -1.04
C ARG A 190 -0.20 -27.62 -0.97
N PHE A 191 -1.27 -27.25 -0.28
CA PHE A 191 -2.48 -28.07 -0.17
C PHE A 191 -3.51 -27.83 -1.28
N TYR A 192 -3.37 -26.74 -2.04
CA TYR A 192 -4.26 -26.36 -3.15
C TYR A 192 -3.63 -26.53 -4.54
N THR A 193 -2.57 -27.33 -4.68
CA THR A 193 -2.19 -27.80 -6.02
C THR A 193 -3.18 -28.92 -6.39
N PRO A 194 -4.10 -28.72 -7.36
CA PRO A 194 -4.85 -29.84 -7.87
C PRO A 194 -3.82 -30.73 -8.56
N GLU A 195 -3.71 -31.98 -8.17
CA GLU A 195 -3.10 -32.98 -9.03
C GLU A 195 -3.90 -32.97 -10.34
N ILE A 196 -3.37 -32.28 -11.35
CA ILE A 196 -3.83 -32.44 -12.72
C ILE A 196 -3.44 -33.87 -13.07
N GLY A 197 -4.41 -34.77 -12.92
CA GLY A 197 -4.30 -36.14 -13.37
C GLY A 197 -3.90 -36.15 -14.84
N ASP A 198 -2.77 -36.79 -15.09
CA ASP A 198 -2.23 -37.11 -16.40
C ASP A 198 -3.31 -37.80 -17.26
N PRO A 199 -3.72 -37.22 -18.42
CA PRO A 199 -4.64 -37.87 -19.32
C PRO A 199 -3.89 -38.47 -20.51
N ASP A 200 -2.81 -39.25 -20.30
CA ASP A 200 -2.35 -40.19 -21.34
C ASP A 200 -1.44 -41.31 -20.76
N GLY A 201 -2.07 -42.27 -20.08
CA GLY A 201 -1.46 -43.58 -19.81
C GLY A 201 -1.61 -44.49 -21.03
N ARG A 202 -0.60 -44.53 -21.89
CA ARG A 202 -0.31 -45.68 -22.78
C ARG A 202 0.72 -46.59 -22.15
#